data_AF-A0A0C3R4I0-F1
#
_entry.id   AF-A0A0C3R4I0-F1
#
_cell.length_a   1.000
_cell.length_b   1.000
_cell.length_c   1.000
_cell.angle_alpha   90.00
_cell.angle_beta   90.00
_cell.angle_gamma   90.00
#
_symmetry.space_group_name_H-M   'P 1'
#
loop_
_entity.id
_entity.type
_entity.pdbx_description
1 polymer ?
#
loop_
_entity_poly.entity_id
_entity_poly.type
_entity_poly.pdbx_seq_one_letter_code
_entity_poly.pdbx_strand_id
1 'polypeptide(L)' 'MQQAFEQTDGRWQLTLDGEEYGASRQLAAQCGGFIADDEDEQVDDIERSCVNCARRRWLIDAIECTFL' A
#
# COMPACT_ATOMS: atom_id res chain seq x y z
N MET A 1 -14.19 8.29 -6.31
CA MET A 1 -12.73 8.29 -6.04
C MET A 1 -12.56 8.68 -4.59
N GLN A 2 -12.58 7.70 -3.68
CA GLN A 2 -12.43 7.96 -2.26
C GLN A 2 -10.96 7.70 -1.93
N GLN A 3 -10.28 8.75 -1.47
CA GLN A 3 -8.87 8.71 -1.09
C GLN A 3 -8.75 7.76 0.10
N ALA A 4 -8.24 6.54 -0.13
CA ALA A 4 -8.03 5.57 0.94
C ALA A 4 -6.70 5.80 1.68
N PHE A 5 -5.81 6.64 1.14
CA PHE A 5 -4.67 7.17 1.91
C PHE A 5 -5.10 8.42 2.68
N GLU A 6 -4.83 8.43 3.99
CA GLU A 6 -5.07 9.54 4.90
C GLU A 6 -3.75 10.19 5.29
N GLN A 7 -3.75 11.51 5.53
CA GLN A 7 -2.56 12.20 6.05
C GLN A 7 -2.54 12.14 7.58
N THR A 8 -1.53 11.47 8.12
CA THR A 8 -1.23 11.43 9.55
C THR A 8 0.18 11.96 9.77
N ASP A 9 0.33 13.04 10.56
CA ASP A 9 1.61 13.70 10.83
C ASP A 9 2.43 14.05 9.58
N GLY A 10 1.75 14.48 8.51
CA GLY A 10 2.37 14.83 7.23
C GLY A 10 2.81 13.62 6.39
N ARG A 11 2.37 12.42 6.75
CA ARG A 11 2.67 11.17 6.03
C ARG A 11 1.40 10.54 5.51
N TRP A 12 1.47 9.96 4.32
CA TRP A 12 0.33 9.30 3.71
C TRP A 12 0.28 7.84 4.13
N GLN A 13 -0.79 7.46 4.83
CA GLN A 13 -0.99 6.13 5.37
C GLN A 13 -2.27 5.50 4.83
N LEU A 14 -2.22 4.21 4.51
CA LEU A 14 -3.38 3.39 4.19
C LEU A 14 -3.57 2.41 5.34
N THR A 15 -4.68 2.54 6.07
CA THR A 15 -5.10 1.57 7.08
C THR A 15 -5.44 0.25 6.41
N LEU A 16 -5.00 -0.85 7.02
CA LEU A 16 -5.25 -2.20 6.54
C LEU A 16 -6.30 -2.88 7.43
N ASP A 17 -7.47 -3.14 6.87
CA ASP A 17 -8.52 -3.89 7.55
C ASP A 17 -8.39 -5.39 7.24
N GLY A 18 -7.51 -6.07 7.98
CA GLY A 18 -7.28 -7.51 7.86
C GLY A 18 -6.50 -7.93 6.60
N GLU A 19 -6.66 -9.19 6.19
CA GLU A 19 -5.92 -9.80 5.07
C GLU A 19 -6.57 -9.54 3.69
N GLU A 20 -7.77 -8.94 3.67
CA GLU A 20 -8.47 -8.57 2.44
C GLU A 20 -7.92 -7.23 1.93
N TYR A 21 -6.71 -7.24 1.36
CA TYR A 21 -5.98 -6.06 0.85
C TYR A 21 -6.64 -5.35 -0.36
N GLY A 22 -7.97 -5.38 -0.49
CA GLY A 22 -8.72 -4.85 -1.63
C GLY A 22 -8.47 -3.36 -1.90
N ALA A 23 -8.43 -2.52 -0.86
CA ALA A 23 -8.12 -1.10 -1.01
C ALA A 23 -6.69 -0.88 -1.55
N SER A 24 -5.73 -1.65 -1.03
CA SER A 24 -4.34 -1.66 -1.46
C SER A 24 -4.20 -2.03 -2.94
N ARG A 25 -4.92 -3.05 -3.42
CA ARG A 25 -4.97 -3.44 -4.84
C ARG A 25 -5.56 -2.35 -5.73
N GLN A 26 -6.70 -1.78 -5.34
CA GLN A 26 -7.40 -0.74 -6.11
C GLN A 26 -6.55 0.54 -6.26
N LEU A 27 -5.82 0.92 -5.21
CA LEU A 27 -4.92 2.07 -5.23
C LEU A 27 -3.68 1.80 -6.07
N ALA A 28 -3.01 0.65 -5.90
CA ALA A 28 -1.81 0.29 -6.65
C ALA A 28 -2.08 0.16 -8.16
N ALA A 29 -3.27 -0.32 -8.55
CA ALA A 29 -3.68 -0.40 -9.95
C ALA A 29 -3.68 0.97 -10.67
N GLN A 30 -3.92 2.06 -9.94
CA GLN A 30 -3.95 3.43 -10.47
C GLN A 30 -2.65 4.21 -10.17
N CYS A 31 -1.73 3.64 -9.40
CA CYS A 31 -0.51 4.30 -8.96
C CYS A 31 0.57 4.29 -10.05
N GLY A 32 0.97 5.47 -10.52
CA GLY A 32 2.06 5.64 -11.49
C GLY A 32 3.46 5.40 -10.93
N GLY A 33 3.61 5.29 -9.61
CA GLY A 33 4.86 4.95 -8.94
C GLY A 33 4.76 3.67 -8.12
N PHE A 34 3.97 2.72 -8.56
CA PHE A 34 4.10 1.37 -8.04
C PHE A 34 5.45 0.78 -8.47
N ILE A 35 6.15 0.14 -7.54
CA ILE A 35 7.31 -0.71 -7.80
C ILE A 35 7.07 -1.98 -7.00
N ALA A 36 6.99 -3.12 -7.67
CA ALA A 36 6.86 -4.41 -6.98
C ALA A 36 8.08 -4.62 -6.06
N ASP A 37 7.80 -5.08 -4.85
CA ASP A 37 8.84 -5.53 -3.93
C ASP A 37 9.36 -6.93 -4.32
N ASP A 38 10.42 -7.36 -3.65
CA ASP A 38 10.94 -8.73 -3.80
C ASP A 38 9.80 -9.75 -3.58
N GLU A 39 9.72 -10.78 -4.44
CA GLU A 39 8.66 -11.80 -4.40
C GLU A 39 8.61 -12.49 -3.03
N ASP A 40 9.76 -12.71 -2.40
CA ASP A 40 9.86 -13.31 -1.06
C ASP A 40 9.36 -12.38 0.07
N GLU A 41 9.18 -11.08 -0.21
CA GLU A 41 8.66 -10.08 0.72
C GLU A 41 7.20 -9.67 0.43
N GLN A 42 6.58 -10.25 -0.59
CA GLN A 42 5.17 -10.00 -0.91
C GLN A 42 4.26 -10.75 0.08
N VAL A 43 3.20 -10.07 0.51
CA VAL A 43 2.22 -10.60 1.49
C VAL A 43 0.82 -10.74 0.92
N ASP A 44 0.55 -10.06 -0.21
CA ASP A 44 -0.68 -10.23 -0.98
C ASP A 44 -0.40 -11.15 -2.16
N ASP A 45 -1.30 -12.09 -2.45
CA ASP A 45 -1.24 -12.97 -3.62
C ASP A 45 -1.32 -12.21 -4.95
N ILE A 46 -1.75 -10.94 -4.90
CA ILE A 46 -1.77 -10.03 -6.05
C ILE A 46 -0.53 -9.13 -6.00
N GLU A 47 0.42 -9.36 -6.92
CA GLU A 47 1.67 -8.60 -7.05
C GLU A 47 1.43 -7.08 -7.00
N ARG A 48 0.46 -6.58 -7.78
CA ARG A 48 0.14 -5.15 -7.82
C ARG A 48 -0.81 -4.72 -6.71
N SER A 49 -0.27 -4.60 -5.50
CA SER A 49 -0.93 -4.10 -4.30
C SER A 49 -0.01 -3.13 -3.54
N CYS A 50 -0.55 -2.11 -2.85
CA CYS A 50 0.27 -1.19 -2.06
C CYS A 50 1.09 -1.90 -0.96
N VAL A 51 0.60 -3.02 -0.43
CA VAL A 51 1.31 -3.86 0.54
C VAL A 51 2.44 -4.69 -0.06
N ASN A 52 2.51 -4.80 -1.39
CA ASN A 52 3.60 -5.41 -2.14
C ASN A 52 4.47 -4.35 -2.85
N CYS A 53 4.37 -3.09 -2.47
CA CYS A 53 5.17 -2.02 -3.08
C CYS A 53 6.50 -1.84 -2.33
N ALA A 54 7.63 -1.83 -3.04
CA ALA A 54 8.97 -1.56 -2.48
C ALA A 54 9.11 -0.17 -1.82
N ARG A 55 8.13 0.72 -2.03
CA ARG A 55 8.08 2.06 -1.44
C ARG A 55 7.25 2.12 -0.16
N ARG A 56 6.68 1.00 0.28
CA ARG A 56 5.88 0.90 1.51
C ARG A 56 6.77 0.99 2.74
N ARG A 57 6.20 1.45 3.85
CA ARG A 57 6.73 1.22 5.19
C ARG A 57 5.62 0.64 6.05
N TRP A 58 5.92 -0.48 6.69
CA TRP A 58 4.98 -1.14 7.59
C TRP A 58 4.79 -0.33 8.88
N LEU A 59 3.54 -0.14 9.25
CA LEU A 59 3.08 0.27 10.58
C LEU A 59 2.30 -0.91 11.19
N ILE A 60 1.83 -0.75 12.44
CA ILE A 60 1.14 -1.84 13.16
C ILE A 60 -0.14 -2.27 12.45
N ASP A 61 -0.91 -1.31 11.94
CA ASP A 61 -2.24 -1.47 11.35
C ASP A 61 -2.39 -0.75 10.00
N ALA A 62 -1.27 -0.30 9.43
CA ALA A 62 -1.26 0.51 8.22
C ALA A 62 0.03 0.34 7.43
N ILE A 63 0.04 0.89 6.22
CA ILE A 63 1.27 1.14 5.46
C ILE A 63 1.42 2.62 5.13
N GLU A 64 2.64 3.12 5.24
CA GLU A 64 3.02 4.46 4.80
C GLU A 64 3.59 4.40 3.37
N CYS A 65 3.19 5.34 2.51
CA CYS A 65 3.71 5.45 1.14
C CYS A 65 4.78 6.54 1.04
N THR A 66 5.95 6.20 0.49
CA THR A 66 7.07 7.13 0.30
C THR A 66 7.18 7.73 -1.12
N PHE A 67 6.28 7.36 -2.03
CA PHE A 67 6.28 7.85 -3.42
C PHE A 67 5.68 9.26 -3.58
N LEU A 68 5.01 9.77 -2.55
CA LEU A 68 4.17 10.97 -2.63
C LEU A 68 4.95 12.26 -2.35
#